data_AF-A0ABD3T9X5-F1
#
_entry.id   AF-A0ABD3T9X5-F1
#
_cell.length_a   1.000
_cell.length_b   1.000
_cell.length_c   1.000
_cell.angle_alpha   90.00
_cell.angle_beta   90.00
_cell.angle_gamma   90.00
#
_symmetry.space_group_name_H-M   'P 1'
#
loop_
_entity.id
_entity.type
_entity.pdbx_description
1 polymer ?
#
loop_
_entity_poly.entity_id
_entity_poly.type
_entity_poly.pdbx_seq_one_letter_code
_entity_poly.pdbx_strand_id
1 'polypeptide(L)'
;MLRKYGLSIDNVVDAKIVDAKGRILDRKGMGEDVFWAIRGGGGASFGVILAYKINLVHLPPLVTVFNVPKTLEENATDLVYRWQHIADKLDNNLFTRAVLQPIPGKKKGEFTARASFIALFLGDSNNLEITWIKSVLFLAYFPDGTPETALLARNLASPTAFKMKSDYVKTPIPKDALQGLMDTVAKSGTIQVMFNAYG
;
A
#
# COMPACT_ATOMS: atom_id res chain seq x y z
N MET A 1 3.18 6.53 -1.43
CA MET A 1 4.03 7.47 -2.20
C MET A 1 5.25 6.79 -2.83
N LEU A 2 5.23 5.46 -2.99
CA LEU A 2 6.40 4.70 -3.45
C LEU A 2 6.88 5.07 -4.85
N ARG A 3 5.95 5.43 -5.75
CA ARG A 3 6.26 5.79 -7.15
C ARG A 3 7.04 7.10 -7.27
N LYS A 4 6.92 8.01 -6.29
CA LYS A 4 7.63 9.30 -6.30
C LYS A 4 8.91 9.28 -5.48
N TYR A 5 8.88 8.66 -4.30
CA TYR A 5 9.94 8.76 -3.30
C TYR A 5 10.60 7.43 -2.95
N GLY A 6 10.23 6.33 -3.60
CA GLY A 6 10.72 5.00 -3.27
C GLY A 6 10.15 4.44 -1.96
N LEU A 7 10.80 3.42 -1.45
CA LEU A 7 10.46 2.77 -0.19
C LEU A 7 10.89 3.63 1.00
N SER A 8 10.33 3.35 2.18
CA SER A 8 10.77 4.01 3.41
C SER A 8 12.28 3.83 3.66
N ILE A 9 12.84 2.67 3.28
CA ILE A 9 14.26 2.35 3.45
C ILE A 9 15.18 3.12 2.48
N ASP A 10 14.67 3.60 1.34
CA ASP A 10 15.43 4.44 0.41
C ASP A 10 15.69 5.83 1.00
N ASN A 11 14.87 6.23 1.97
CA ASN A 11 14.93 7.53 2.64
C ASN A 11 15.60 7.46 4.02
N VAL A 12 16.20 6.33 4.39
CA VAL A 12 17.01 6.21 5.63
C VAL A 12 18.43 6.68 5.34
N VAL A 13 18.91 7.65 6.13
CA VAL A 13 20.25 8.25 5.98
C VAL A 13 21.23 7.82 7.06
N ASP A 14 20.73 7.32 8.19
CA ASP A 14 21.51 6.76 9.31
C ASP A 14 20.62 5.83 10.17
N ALA A 15 21.21 5.01 11.02
CA ALA A 15 20.51 4.16 11.97
C ALA A 15 21.37 3.88 13.21
N LYS A 16 20.74 3.56 14.34
CA LYS A 16 21.42 3.01 15.52
C LYS A 16 21.06 1.53 15.67
N ILE A 17 22.07 0.68 15.84
CA ILE A 17 21.89 -0.76 15.98
C ILE A 17 22.66 -1.29 17.19
N VAL A 18 22.17 -2.37 17.79
CA VAL A 18 22.93 -3.23 18.71
C VAL A 18 23.39 -4.45 17.95
N ASP A 19 24.71 -4.68 17.91
CA ASP A 19 25.29 -5.85 17.26
C ASP A 19 25.31 -7.10 18.19
N ALA A 20 25.79 -8.23 17.67
CA ALA A 20 25.88 -9.48 18.43
C ALA A 20 26.81 -9.41 19.66
N LYS A 21 27.65 -8.37 19.78
CA LYS A 21 28.53 -8.11 20.93
C LYS A 21 27.92 -7.12 21.92
N GLY A 22 26.69 -6.67 21.70
CA GLY A 22 26.01 -5.68 22.54
C GLY A 22 26.50 -4.25 22.33
N ARG A 23 27.25 -3.96 21.25
CA ARG A 23 27.75 -2.61 20.96
C ARG A 23 26.68 -1.80 20.26
N ILE A 24 26.49 -0.55 20.67
CA ILE A 24 25.64 0.41 19.96
C ILE A 24 26.47 1.08 18.86
N LEU A 25 26.05 0.90 17.62
CA LEU A 25 26.72 1.42 16.44
C LEU A 25 25.77 2.35 15.67
N ASP A 26 26.29 3.51 15.26
CA ASP A 26 25.67 4.33 14.21
C ASP A 26 26.13 3.86 12.82
N ARG A 27 25.72 4.54 11.74
CA ARG A 27 26.15 4.18 10.37
C ARG A 27 27.67 4.08 10.24
N LYS A 28 28.41 5.05 10.79
CA LYS A 28 29.87 5.05 10.74
C LYS A 28 30.45 3.86 11.48
N GLY A 29 29.90 3.54 12.65
CA GLY A 29 30.36 2.42 13.49
C GLY A 29 30.01 1.05 12.93
N MET A 30 28.87 0.90 12.25
CA MET A 30 28.44 -0.38 11.65
C MET A 30 29.07 -0.65 10.27
N GLY A 31 29.50 0.42 9.57
CA GLY A 31 30.02 0.33 8.21
C GLY A 31 28.92 0.27 7.14
N GLU A 32 29.29 0.55 5.89
CA GLU A 32 28.33 0.68 4.79
C GLU A 32 27.66 -0.63 4.40
N ASP A 33 28.33 -1.78 4.57
CA ASP A 33 27.76 -3.09 4.24
C ASP A 33 26.58 -3.44 5.15
N VAL A 34 26.74 -3.23 6.46
CA VAL A 34 25.66 -3.44 7.44
C VAL A 34 24.56 -2.40 7.25
N PHE A 35 24.94 -1.14 7.00
CA PHE A 35 23.97 -0.08 6.71
C PHE A 35 23.15 -0.35 5.44
N TRP A 36 23.73 -0.97 4.41
CA TRP A 36 23.01 -1.46 3.25
C TRP A 36 22.07 -2.61 3.62
N ALA A 37 22.56 -3.60 4.38
CA ALA A 37 21.80 -4.80 4.72
C ALA A 37 20.53 -4.50 5.53
N ILE A 38 20.59 -3.58 6.50
CA ILE A 38 19.42 -3.20 7.32
C ILE A 38 18.36 -2.41 6.54
N ARG A 39 18.68 -1.92 5.34
CA ARG A 39 17.76 -1.19 4.46
C ARG A 39 17.04 -2.11 3.46
N GLY A 40 16.69 -3.33 3.87
CA GLY A 40 15.86 -4.23 3.06
C GLY A 40 16.03 -5.72 3.33
N GLY A 41 17.13 -6.12 3.99
CA GLY A 41 17.46 -7.53 4.26
C GLY A 41 16.62 -8.21 5.35
N GLY A 42 15.65 -7.52 5.95
CA GLY A 42 14.80 -8.03 7.01
C GLY A 42 15.32 -7.70 8.42
N GLY A 43 14.40 -7.36 9.33
CA GLY A 43 14.73 -6.75 10.63
C GLY A 43 15.36 -7.69 11.67
N ALA A 44 15.36 -9.00 11.45
CA ALA A 44 15.78 -9.99 12.46
C ALA A 44 17.17 -10.58 12.24
N SER A 45 17.87 -10.22 11.16
CA SER A 45 19.10 -10.90 10.73
C SER A 45 20.40 -10.20 11.16
N PHE A 46 20.37 -8.90 11.41
CA PHE A 46 21.59 -8.07 11.50
C PHE A 46 21.78 -7.36 12.86
N GLY A 47 21.01 -7.73 13.88
CA GLY A 47 21.03 -7.14 15.21
C GLY A 47 19.71 -6.48 15.59
N VAL A 48 19.74 -5.63 16.62
CA VAL A 48 18.55 -4.93 17.12
C VAL A 48 18.61 -3.47 16.73
N ILE A 49 17.72 -3.04 15.83
CA ILE A 49 17.63 -1.65 15.42
C ILE A 49 16.93 -0.84 16.52
N LEU A 50 17.59 0.21 17.00
CA LEU A 50 17.09 1.09 18.05
C LEU A 50 16.39 2.33 17.48
N ALA A 51 16.94 2.89 16.40
CA ALA A 51 16.43 4.11 15.79
C ALA A 51 16.84 4.23 14.32
N TYR A 52 16.04 4.96 13.55
CA TYR A 52 16.36 5.40 12.20
C TYR A 52 16.47 6.91 12.15
N LYS A 53 17.41 7.43 11.36
CA LYS A 53 17.41 8.81 10.89
C LYS A 53 16.85 8.82 9.47
N ILE A 54 15.68 9.43 9.30
CA ILE A 54 14.97 9.50 8.02
C ILE A 54 15.13 10.87 7.38
N ASN A 55 15.21 10.89 6.06
CA ASN A 55 15.07 12.11 5.26
C ASN A 55 13.58 12.39 5.05
N LEU A 56 13.15 13.61 5.37
CA LEU A 56 11.79 14.04 5.08
C LEU A 56 11.69 14.43 3.60
N VAL A 57 10.53 14.17 3.01
CA VAL A 57 10.25 14.51 1.61
C VAL A 57 9.34 15.72 1.52
N HIS A 58 9.53 16.52 0.49
CA HIS A 58 8.68 17.69 0.24
C HIS A 58 7.32 17.25 -0.33
N LEU A 59 6.24 17.91 0.10
CA LEU A 59 4.88 17.60 -0.34
C LEU A 59 4.13 18.89 -0.64
N PRO A 60 3.21 18.88 -1.62
CA PRO A 60 2.29 19.99 -1.78
C PRO A 60 1.41 20.12 -0.53
N PRO A 61 0.95 21.34 -0.17
CA PRO A 61 0.08 21.56 0.98
C PRO A 61 -1.23 20.77 0.92
N LEU A 62 -1.74 20.58 -0.31
CA LEU A 62 -2.94 19.82 -0.63
C LEU A 62 -2.60 18.64 -1.55
N VAL A 63 -3.31 17.54 -1.35
CA VAL A 63 -3.24 16.33 -2.17
C VAL A 63 -4.65 15.87 -2.52
N THR A 64 -4.77 15.09 -3.57
CA THR A 64 -6.03 14.50 -4.00
C THR A 64 -6.09 13.01 -3.70
N VAL A 65 -7.24 12.54 -3.20
CA VAL A 65 -7.54 11.10 -3.10
C VAL A 65 -8.84 10.76 -3.80
N PHE A 66 -8.94 9.55 -4.32
CA PHE A 66 -10.20 9.01 -4.83
C PHE A 66 -10.30 7.50 -4.64
N ASN A 67 -11.53 7.02 -4.59
CA ASN A 67 -11.88 5.60 -4.56
C ASN A 67 -13.06 5.36 -5.51
N VAL A 68 -12.82 4.62 -6.59
CA VAL A 68 -13.84 4.28 -7.58
C VAL A 68 -14.15 2.78 -7.48
N PRO A 69 -15.26 2.39 -6.83
CA PRO A 69 -15.71 1.01 -6.80
C PRO A 69 -16.41 0.62 -8.10
N LYS A 70 -16.16 -0.61 -8.58
CA LYS A 70 -16.82 -1.23 -9.73
C LYS A 70 -17.15 -2.68 -9.44
N THR A 71 -18.38 -3.11 -9.68
CA THR A 71 -18.79 -4.52 -9.55
C THR A 71 -18.52 -5.30 -10.84
N LEU A 72 -18.64 -6.62 -10.77
CA LEU A 72 -18.56 -7.49 -11.95
C LEU A 72 -19.56 -7.08 -13.05
N GLU A 73 -20.78 -6.71 -12.67
CA GLU A 73 -21.82 -6.22 -13.58
C GLU A 73 -21.46 -4.89 -14.25
N GLU A 74 -20.56 -4.11 -13.65
CA GLU A 74 -20.03 -2.86 -14.20
C GLU A 74 -18.70 -3.05 -14.95
N ASN A 75 -18.43 -4.27 -15.44
CA ASN A 75 -17.21 -4.62 -16.17
C ASN A 75 -15.92 -4.44 -15.35
N ALA A 76 -15.93 -4.73 -14.05
CA ALA A 76 -14.75 -4.62 -13.19
C ALA A 76 -13.52 -5.36 -13.74
N THR A 77 -13.68 -6.57 -14.30
CA THR A 77 -12.57 -7.35 -14.86
C THR A 77 -11.87 -6.61 -16.01
N ASP A 78 -12.63 -6.00 -16.92
CA ASP A 78 -12.09 -5.20 -18.04
C ASP A 78 -11.33 -3.97 -17.54
N LEU A 79 -11.84 -3.32 -16.49
CA LEU A 79 -11.21 -2.15 -15.90
C LEU A 79 -9.89 -2.53 -15.19
N VAL A 80 -9.86 -3.65 -14.46
CA VAL A 80 -8.62 -4.16 -13.85
C VAL A 80 -7.61 -4.54 -14.93
N TYR A 81 -8.08 -5.20 -16.00
CA TYR A 81 -7.25 -5.56 -17.15
C TYR A 81 -6.64 -4.33 -17.81
N ARG A 82 -7.40 -3.26 -18.05
CA ARG A 82 -6.86 -1.99 -18.59
C ARG A 82 -5.93 -1.30 -17.60
N TRP A 83 -6.27 -1.29 -16.32
CA TRP A 83 -5.49 -0.65 -15.27
C TRP A 83 -4.07 -1.19 -15.20
N GLN A 84 -3.86 -2.51 -15.24
CA GLN A 84 -2.50 -3.10 -15.20
C GLN A 84 -1.62 -2.74 -16.41
N HIS A 85 -2.19 -2.27 -17.53
CA HIS A 85 -1.41 -1.84 -18.70
C HIS A 85 -0.89 -0.41 -18.60
N ILE A 86 -1.50 0.41 -17.75
CA ILE A 86 -1.20 1.85 -17.65
C ILE A 86 -0.65 2.24 -16.28
N ALA A 87 -0.98 1.51 -15.22
CA ALA A 87 -0.77 1.96 -13.84
C ALA A 87 0.70 2.22 -13.48
N ASP A 88 1.62 1.45 -14.05
CA ASP A 88 3.07 1.60 -13.90
C ASP A 88 3.63 2.82 -14.67
N LYS A 89 2.92 3.28 -15.69
CA LYS A 89 3.34 4.36 -16.62
C LYS A 89 2.73 5.72 -16.31
N LEU A 90 1.82 5.79 -15.34
CA LEU A 90 1.20 7.05 -14.93
C LEU A 90 2.25 8.01 -14.34
N ASP A 91 1.93 9.30 -14.28
CA ASP A 91 2.76 10.31 -13.62
C ASP A 91 3.19 9.84 -12.21
N ASN A 92 4.46 10.01 -11.84
CA ASN A 92 4.99 9.56 -10.54
C ASN A 92 4.30 10.24 -9.34
N ASN A 93 3.66 11.39 -9.53
CA ASN A 93 2.82 12.04 -8.54
C ASN A 93 1.51 11.27 -8.26
N LEU A 94 1.10 10.35 -9.14
CA LEU A 94 -0.10 9.53 -9.00
C LEU A 94 0.27 8.12 -8.53
N PHE A 95 -0.06 7.80 -7.29
CA PHE A 95 -0.12 6.40 -6.84
C PHE A 95 -1.54 5.86 -7.06
N THR A 96 -1.65 4.64 -7.59
CA THR A 96 -2.92 3.93 -7.72
C THR A 96 -2.77 2.46 -7.34
N ARG A 97 -3.84 1.89 -6.79
CA ARG A 97 -3.98 0.47 -6.49
C ARG A 97 -5.37 -0.02 -6.87
N ALA A 98 -5.47 -1.30 -7.22
CA ALA A 98 -6.73 -2.00 -7.40
C ALA A 98 -6.90 -3.01 -6.26
N VAL A 99 -8.03 -2.93 -5.55
CA VAL A 99 -8.38 -3.87 -4.48
C VAL A 99 -9.57 -4.70 -4.93
N LEU A 100 -9.37 -6.01 -5.08
CA LEU A 100 -10.43 -6.96 -5.36
C LEU A 100 -10.91 -7.55 -4.04
N GLN A 101 -12.22 -7.50 -3.81
CA GLN A 101 -12.81 -7.99 -2.56
C GLN A 101 -14.23 -8.50 -2.78
N PRO A 102 -14.68 -9.46 -1.96
CA PRO A 102 -16.05 -9.93 -1.97
C PRO A 102 -16.96 -8.87 -1.38
N ILE A 103 -18.16 -8.76 -1.93
CA ILE A 103 -19.26 -7.97 -1.37
C ILE A 103 -20.54 -8.84 -1.36
N PRO A 104 -21.49 -8.57 -0.46
CA PRO A 104 -22.77 -9.28 -0.47
C PRO A 104 -23.46 -9.19 -1.84
N GLY A 105 -23.95 -10.33 -2.33
CA GLY A 105 -24.72 -10.44 -3.57
C GLY A 105 -26.19 -10.09 -3.38
N LYS A 106 -26.99 -10.33 -4.43
CA LYS A 106 -28.44 -10.03 -4.42
C LYS A 106 -29.22 -10.97 -3.51
N LYS A 107 -28.76 -12.20 -3.32
CA LYS A 107 -29.41 -13.18 -2.41
C LYS A 107 -28.58 -13.40 -1.16
N LYS A 108 -29.27 -13.73 -0.07
CA LYS A 108 -28.65 -14.05 1.22
C LYS A 108 -27.69 -15.23 1.06
N GLY A 109 -26.43 -15.03 1.48
CA GLY A 109 -25.38 -16.05 1.38
C GLY A 109 -24.65 -16.09 0.04
N GLU A 110 -25.08 -15.32 -0.96
CA GLU A 110 -24.32 -15.12 -2.20
C GLU A 110 -23.34 -13.94 -2.03
N PHE A 111 -22.20 -14.03 -2.71
CA PHE A 111 -21.20 -12.96 -2.81
C PHE A 111 -20.92 -12.67 -4.29
N THR A 112 -20.63 -11.41 -4.59
CA THR A 112 -20.04 -10.98 -5.87
C THR A 112 -18.69 -10.32 -5.59
N ALA A 113 -17.92 -10.02 -6.64
CA ALA A 113 -16.64 -9.34 -6.51
C ALA A 113 -16.75 -7.86 -6.89
N ARG A 114 -15.99 -7.03 -6.16
CA ARG A 114 -15.80 -5.61 -6.43
C ARG A 114 -14.32 -5.33 -6.63
N ALA A 115 -14.00 -4.55 -7.67
CA ALA A 115 -12.72 -3.88 -7.81
C ALA A 115 -12.85 -2.44 -7.32
N SER A 116 -11.99 -2.01 -6.40
CA SER A 116 -11.88 -0.63 -5.94
C SER A 116 -10.57 -0.03 -6.44
N PHE A 117 -10.64 1.00 -7.28
CA PHE A 117 -9.48 1.74 -7.76
C PHE A 117 -9.25 2.92 -6.82
N ILE A 118 -8.21 2.81 -6.00
CA ILE A 118 -7.87 3.79 -4.97
C ILE A 118 -6.61 4.52 -5.41
N ALA A 119 -6.61 5.84 -5.30
CA ALA A 119 -5.45 6.64 -5.68
C ALA A 119 -5.15 7.77 -4.70
N LEU A 120 -3.88 8.17 -4.74
CA LEU A 120 -3.34 9.38 -4.12
C LEU A 120 -2.56 10.13 -5.20
N PHE A 121 -2.98 11.36 -5.48
CA PHE A 121 -2.30 12.27 -6.39
C PHE A 121 -1.67 13.43 -5.59
N LEU A 122 -0.38 13.65 -5.81
CA LEU A 122 0.38 14.75 -5.19
C LEU A 122 0.24 16.03 -6.03
N GLY A 123 -1.00 16.51 -6.17
CA GLY A 123 -1.36 17.71 -6.90
C GLY A 123 -2.84 18.03 -6.74
N ASP A 124 -3.27 19.10 -7.39
CA ASP A 124 -4.65 19.61 -7.37
C ASP A 124 -5.50 18.94 -8.47
N SER A 125 -6.76 18.60 -8.14
CA SER A 125 -7.76 18.04 -9.06
C SER A 125 -9.10 18.78 -9.04
N ASN A 126 -9.10 20.03 -8.58
CA ASN A 126 -10.19 21.01 -8.49
C ASN A 126 -11.37 20.69 -7.56
N ASN A 127 -11.51 19.52 -6.91
CA ASN A 127 -12.63 19.24 -5.99
C ASN A 127 -12.42 18.07 -4.97
N LEU A 128 -11.23 17.45 -4.91
CA LEU A 128 -10.98 16.26 -4.06
C LEU A 128 -9.77 16.46 -3.13
N GLU A 129 -9.59 17.69 -2.66
CA GLU A 129 -8.39 18.12 -1.95
C GLU A 129 -8.47 17.90 -0.45
N ILE A 130 -7.41 17.33 0.11
CA ILE A 130 -7.19 17.19 1.55
C ILE A 130 -5.71 17.46 1.87
N THR A 131 -5.39 17.74 3.13
CA THR A 131 -3.98 17.77 3.55
C THR A 131 -3.37 16.38 3.47
N TRP A 132 -2.05 16.29 3.28
CA TRP A 132 -1.38 14.99 3.18
C TRP A 132 -1.66 14.05 4.36
N ILE A 133 -1.68 14.57 5.59
CA ILE A 133 -1.93 13.75 6.78
C ILE A 133 -3.35 13.16 6.80
N LYS A 134 -4.35 13.89 6.28
CA LYS A 134 -5.71 13.37 6.10
C LYS A 134 -5.77 12.27 5.05
N SER A 135 -4.90 12.31 4.03
CA SER A 135 -4.80 11.22 3.05
C SER A 135 -4.30 9.90 3.66
N VAL A 136 -3.49 9.98 4.74
CA VAL A 136 -3.06 8.78 5.49
C VAL A 136 -4.26 8.10 6.16
N LEU A 137 -5.14 8.88 6.79
CA LEU A 137 -6.39 8.37 7.37
C LEU A 137 -7.28 7.72 6.31
N PHE A 138 -7.46 8.39 5.16
CA PHE A 138 -8.24 7.86 4.03
C PHE A 138 -7.69 6.53 3.52
N LEU A 139 -6.38 6.46 3.27
CA LEU A 139 -5.71 5.25 2.75
C LEU A 139 -5.66 4.10 3.76
N ALA A 140 -5.80 4.40 5.04
CA ALA A 140 -5.92 3.46 6.15
C ALA A 140 -7.40 3.11 6.49
N TYR A 141 -8.35 3.57 5.67
CA TYR A 141 -9.79 3.30 5.80
C TYR A 141 -10.42 3.80 7.12
N PHE A 142 -9.91 4.89 7.68
CA PHE A 142 -10.61 5.58 8.77
C PHE A 142 -11.90 6.23 8.26
N PRO A 143 -12.96 6.35 9.10
CA PRO A 143 -14.16 7.09 8.75
C PRO A 143 -13.86 8.56 8.43
N ASP A 144 -14.63 9.13 7.50
CA ASP A 144 -14.52 10.54 7.14
C ASP A 144 -14.74 11.44 8.37
N GLY A 145 -13.91 12.47 8.51
CA GLY A 145 -13.94 13.38 9.66
C GLY A 145 -13.17 12.90 10.90
N THR A 146 -12.54 11.72 10.86
CA THR A 146 -11.64 11.27 11.94
C THR A 146 -10.51 12.29 12.16
N PRO A 147 -10.22 12.72 13.40
CA PRO A 147 -9.14 13.65 13.68
C PRO A 147 -7.76 13.00 13.54
N GLU A 148 -6.74 13.78 13.17
CA GLU A 148 -5.36 13.30 12.97
C GLU A 148 -4.75 12.73 14.25
N THR A 149 -5.22 13.16 15.42
CA THR A 149 -4.82 12.64 16.72
C THR A 149 -5.15 11.16 16.90
N ALA A 150 -6.07 10.60 16.11
CA ALA A 150 -6.32 9.16 16.09
C ALA A 150 -5.08 8.33 15.71
N LEU A 151 -4.14 8.92 14.96
CA LEU A 151 -2.86 8.28 14.60
C LEU A 151 -1.92 8.08 15.80
N LEU A 152 -2.19 8.74 16.93
CA LEU A 152 -1.43 8.57 18.18
C LEU A 152 -1.91 7.36 18.99
N ALA A 153 -3.13 6.88 18.73
CA ALA A 153 -3.71 5.77 19.47
C ALA A 153 -2.98 4.47 19.14
N ARG A 154 -2.54 3.74 20.17
CA ARG A 154 -1.95 2.40 20.04
C ARG A 154 -2.98 1.30 20.29
N ASN A 155 -4.21 1.52 19.85
CA ASN A 155 -5.30 0.55 20.00
C ASN A 155 -5.11 -0.56 18.95
N LEU A 156 -4.38 -1.60 19.32
CA LEU A 156 -4.30 -2.81 18.52
C LEU A 156 -5.66 -3.52 18.63
N ALA A 157 -6.44 -3.49 17.55
CA ALA A 157 -7.62 -4.35 17.46
C ALA A 157 -7.20 -5.80 17.71
N SER A 158 -8.07 -6.59 18.35
CA SER A 158 -7.82 -8.02 18.55
C SER A 158 -7.43 -8.65 17.21
N PRO A 159 -6.25 -9.27 17.11
CA PRO A 159 -5.76 -9.76 15.83
C PRO A 159 -6.73 -10.83 15.31
N THR A 160 -7.28 -10.60 14.12
CA THR A 160 -8.00 -11.63 13.40
C THR A 160 -6.98 -12.55 12.74
N ALA A 161 -7.18 -13.87 12.81
CA ALA A 161 -6.29 -14.80 12.12
C ALA A 161 -6.36 -14.56 10.60
N PHE A 162 -5.22 -14.38 9.96
CA PHE A 162 -5.13 -14.18 8.52
C PHE A 162 -3.96 -14.96 7.91
N LYS A 163 -4.04 -15.21 6.61
CA LYS A 163 -2.94 -15.74 5.80
C LYS A 163 -2.72 -14.82 4.62
N MET A 164 -1.46 -14.40 4.43
CA MET A 164 -1.06 -13.59 3.28
C MET A 164 0.01 -14.30 2.46
N LYS A 165 0.00 -14.00 1.16
CA LYS A 165 1.01 -14.32 0.16
C LYS A 165 1.18 -13.09 -0.73
N SER A 166 2.34 -12.95 -1.36
CA SER A 166 2.65 -11.87 -2.28
C SER A 166 3.31 -12.42 -3.54
N ASP A 167 3.18 -11.69 -4.64
CA ASP A 167 3.82 -11.98 -5.92
C ASP A 167 4.13 -10.67 -6.67
N TYR A 168 4.98 -10.74 -7.69
CA TYR A 168 5.34 -9.63 -8.57
C TYR A 168 4.94 -9.92 -10.01
N VAL A 169 4.11 -9.06 -10.59
CA VAL A 169 3.66 -9.18 -11.97
C VAL A 169 4.61 -8.42 -12.89
N LYS A 170 5.24 -9.12 -13.84
CA LYS A 170 6.13 -8.52 -14.85
C LYS A 170 5.47 -8.34 -16.22
N THR A 171 4.53 -9.22 -16.54
CA THR A 171 3.73 -9.16 -17.77
C THR A 171 2.27 -9.11 -17.37
N PRO A 172 1.44 -8.27 -18.03
CA PRO A 172 0.01 -8.18 -17.72
C PRO A 172 -0.66 -9.56 -17.67
N ILE A 173 -1.41 -9.79 -16.60
CA ILE A 173 -2.19 -11.01 -16.39
C ILE A 173 -3.25 -11.08 -17.50
N PRO A 174 -3.36 -12.20 -18.24
CA PRO A 174 -4.41 -12.37 -19.25
C PRO A 174 -5.81 -12.11 -18.70
N LYS A 175 -6.71 -11.58 -19.54
CA LYS A 175 -8.05 -11.14 -19.10
C LYS A 175 -8.88 -12.29 -18.54
N ASP A 176 -8.81 -13.46 -19.16
CA ASP A 176 -9.45 -14.70 -18.71
C ASP A 176 -8.94 -15.15 -17.33
N ALA A 177 -7.63 -15.04 -17.09
CA ALA A 177 -7.05 -15.31 -15.77
C ALA A 177 -7.52 -14.30 -14.71
N LEU A 178 -7.64 -13.01 -15.05
CA LEU A 178 -8.24 -12.00 -14.15
C LEU A 178 -9.71 -12.27 -13.88
N GLN A 179 -10.47 -12.77 -14.86
CA GLN A 179 -11.85 -13.19 -14.65
C GLN A 179 -11.92 -14.33 -13.64
N GLY A 180 -11.08 -15.37 -13.82
CA GLY A 180 -10.98 -16.47 -12.86
C GLY A 180 -10.61 -16.01 -11.45
N LEU A 181 -9.73 -15.02 -11.33
CA LEU A 181 -9.38 -14.41 -10.05
C LEU A 181 -10.57 -13.70 -9.40
N MET A 182 -11.32 -12.89 -10.16
CA MET A 182 -12.52 -12.22 -9.68
C MET A 182 -13.59 -13.21 -9.25
N ASP A 183 -13.80 -14.28 -10.01
CA ASP A 183 -14.73 -15.36 -9.65
C ASP A 183 -14.30 -16.08 -8.36
N THR A 184 -12.99 -16.26 -8.15
CA THR A 184 -12.44 -16.86 -6.93
C THR A 184 -12.70 -15.97 -5.72
N VAL A 185 -12.48 -14.66 -5.87
CA VAL A 185 -12.79 -13.65 -4.84
C VAL A 185 -14.28 -13.69 -4.49
N ALA A 186 -15.17 -13.68 -5.49
CA ALA A 186 -16.61 -13.76 -5.29
C ALA A 186 -17.01 -15.05 -4.58
N LYS A 187 -16.56 -16.22 -5.05
CA LYS A 187 -16.92 -17.53 -4.48
C LYS A 187 -16.43 -17.71 -3.04
N SER A 188 -15.27 -17.12 -2.70
CA SER A 188 -14.68 -17.26 -1.38
C SER A 188 -15.45 -16.53 -0.29
N GLY A 189 -16.02 -15.37 -0.59
CA GLY A 189 -16.64 -14.50 0.42
C GLY A 189 -15.66 -13.88 1.44
N THR A 190 -14.38 -14.24 1.43
CA THR A 190 -13.38 -13.79 2.41
C THR A 190 -12.01 -13.39 1.83
N ILE A 191 -11.63 -13.88 0.64
CA ILE A 191 -10.34 -13.56 0.01
C ILE A 191 -10.33 -12.13 -0.54
N GLN A 192 -9.30 -11.36 -0.17
CA GLN A 192 -8.99 -10.06 -0.78
C GLN A 192 -7.69 -10.13 -1.57
N VAL A 193 -7.63 -9.43 -2.70
CA VAL A 193 -6.41 -9.28 -3.51
C VAL A 193 -6.11 -7.80 -3.70
N MET A 194 -4.87 -7.38 -3.47
CA MET A 194 -4.45 -6.00 -3.64
C MET A 194 -3.31 -5.91 -4.66
N PHE A 195 -3.53 -5.16 -5.73
CA PHE A 195 -2.52 -4.80 -6.71
C PHE A 195 -2.06 -3.37 -6.44
N ASN A 196 -0.77 -3.18 -6.17
CA ASN A 196 -0.19 -1.84 -5.99
C ASN A 196 0.66 -1.52 -7.22
N ALA A 197 0.47 -0.35 -7.82
CA ALA A 197 1.29 0.07 -8.95
C ALA A 197 2.69 0.48 -8.49
N TYR A 198 3.69 -0.13 -9.13
CA TYR A 198 5.09 0.30 -9.10
C TYR A 198 5.32 1.32 -10.22
N GLY A 199 6.55 1.50 -10.68
CA GLY A 199 6.95 2.34 -11.80
C GLY A 199 8.42 2.05 -12.12
#